data_AF-A0A2T4N0H5-F1
#
_entry.id   AF-A0A2T4N0H5-F1
#
_cell.length_a   1.000
_cell.length_b   1.000
_cell.length_c   1.000
_cell.angle_alpha   90.00
_cell.angle_beta   90.00
_cell.angle_gamma   90.00
#
_symmetry.space_group_name_H-M   'P 1'
#
loop_
_entity.id
_entity.type
_entity.pdbx_description
1 polymer ?
#
loop_
_entity_poly.entity_id
_entity_poly.type
_entity_poly.pdbx_seq_one_letter_code
_entity_poly.pdbx_strand_id
1 'polypeptide(L)'
;MTRRYGILALAILTLLLVNLGWQEEPSPISPERSTTPSLADMQLPTEPGSPPPRMPNAEGMDGKSKEVPSSWQAMPDELINQLASEISDSELPLAQRVSNLEATEAGWLSEGESLIRLQGRYALALDQLAQESEQLPLAERLDALSRLQDRWAADHPDLAVDLFNPDARLQQARQLWGDEELATLARHFLPSEQAEATLVFAGARQQQLAQRSRYQRELAELEQQLAASQQQMDPALWQQHKEEVLSQWRRDFFAREQGKP
;
A
#
# COMPACT_ATOMS: atom_id res chain seq x y z
N MET A 1 -4.88 -22.76 -15.99
CA MET A 1 -5.80 -21.64 -15.73
C MET A 1 -5.40 -20.94 -14.43
N THR A 2 -4.20 -20.34 -14.37
CA THR A 2 -3.56 -19.88 -13.12
C THR A 2 -3.06 -18.43 -13.19
N ARG A 3 -3.47 -17.67 -14.21
CA ARG A 3 -3.01 -16.28 -14.43
C ARG A 3 -3.95 -15.20 -13.87
N ARG A 4 -5.17 -15.54 -13.45
CA ARG A 4 -6.19 -14.58 -12.97
C ARG A 4 -5.99 -14.18 -11.49
N TYR A 5 -5.45 -15.08 -10.68
CA TYR A 5 -5.24 -14.85 -9.25
C TYR A 5 -4.08 -13.90 -8.94
N GLY A 6 -3.07 -13.81 -9.83
CA GLY A 6 -1.94 -12.89 -9.65
C GLY A 6 -2.30 -11.42 -9.81
N ILE A 7 -3.30 -11.10 -10.65
CA ILE A 7 -3.77 -9.72 -10.87
C ILE A 7 -4.72 -9.28 -9.74
N LEU A 8 -5.47 -10.22 -9.15
CA LEU A 8 -6.35 -9.96 -8.01
C LEU A 8 -5.62 -9.87 -6.66
N ALA A 9 -4.50 -10.59 -6.49
CA ALA A 9 -3.59 -10.37 -5.36
C ALA A 9 -2.94 -8.96 -5.42
N LEU A 10 -2.72 -8.43 -6.64
CA LEU A 10 -2.28 -7.06 -6.86
C LEU A 10 -3.37 -6.04 -6.49
N ALA A 11 -4.65 -6.34 -6.70
CA ALA A 11 -5.77 -5.47 -6.30
C ALA A 11 -5.90 -5.34 -4.77
N ILE A 12 -5.64 -6.43 -4.02
CA ILE A 12 -5.54 -6.38 -2.55
C ILE A 12 -4.35 -5.52 -2.14
N LEU A 13 -3.21 -5.63 -2.84
CA LEU A 13 -2.03 -4.83 -2.55
C LEU A 13 -2.26 -3.33 -2.85
N THR A 14 -2.93 -2.99 -3.96
CA THR A 14 -3.20 -1.58 -4.33
C THR A 14 -4.30 -0.96 -3.49
N LEU A 15 -5.38 -1.68 -3.14
CA LEU A 15 -6.42 -1.16 -2.23
C LEU A 15 -5.88 -0.89 -0.82
N LEU A 16 -4.96 -1.72 -0.33
CA LEU A 16 -4.31 -1.51 0.96
C LEU A 16 -3.19 -0.44 0.89
N LEU A 17 -2.46 -0.35 -0.22
CA LEU A 17 -1.47 0.73 -0.45
C LEU A 17 -2.12 2.10 -0.59
N VAL A 18 -3.33 2.20 -1.17
CA VAL A 18 -4.08 3.47 -1.25
C VAL A 18 -4.59 3.89 0.14
N ASN A 19 -4.84 2.95 1.06
CA ASN A 19 -5.30 3.27 2.41
C ASN A 19 -4.16 3.49 3.43
N LEU A 20 -2.93 3.00 3.16
CA LEU A 20 -1.74 3.17 4.02
C LEU A 20 -0.71 4.17 3.47
N GLY A 21 -0.94 4.73 2.28
CA GLY A 21 0.00 5.61 1.56
C GLY A 21 0.05 7.07 2.00
N TRP A 22 -0.61 7.47 3.10
CA TRP A 22 -0.53 8.83 3.65
C TRP A 22 0.29 8.88 4.95
N GLN A 23 1.55 8.46 4.86
CA GLN A 23 2.62 8.86 5.79
C GLN A 23 3.85 9.20 4.94
N GLU A 24 3.75 10.28 4.16
CA GLU A 24 4.94 10.99 3.69
C GLU A 24 5.25 12.09 4.71
N GLU A 25 6.41 11.94 5.37
CA GLU A 25 7.09 13.02 6.06
C GLU A 25 7.18 14.25 5.14
N PRO A 26 6.95 15.47 5.66
CA PRO A 26 7.09 16.68 4.86
C PRO A 26 8.58 16.94 4.62
N SER A 27 8.97 17.11 3.36
CA SER A 27 10.22 17.79 3.03
C SER A 27 9.94 19.08 2.26
N PRO A 28 10.73 20.13 2.52
CA PRO A 28 10.25 21.51 2.46
C PRO A 28 10.70 22.19 1.17
N ILE A 29 9.78 22.76 0.40
CA ILE A 29 10.12 23.78 -0.58
C ILE A 29 9.03 24.85 -0.66
N SER A 30 9.40 26.08 -0.30
CA SER A 30 8.88 27.34 -0.82
C SER A 30 10.10 28.12 -1.34
N PRO A 31 9.99 29.16 -2.20
CA PRO A 31 8.80 29.88 -2.67
C PRO A 31 8.80 30.16 -4.20
N GLU A 32 7.85 31.01 -4.62
CA GLU A 32 7.70 31.68 -5.94
C GLU A 32 6.94 30.86 -7.01
N ARG A 33 5.96 31.37 -7.77
CA ARG A 33 5.45 32.74 -8.04
C ARG A 33 4.17 32.61 -8.88
N SER A 34 3.23 33.55 -8.68
CA SER A 34 2.26 34.05 -9.68
C SER A 34 1.17 33.07 -10.18
N THR A 35 -0.12 33.40 -10.33
CA THR A 35 -0.80 34.68 -10.57
C THR A 35 -2.30 34.45 -10.41
N THR A 36 -2.98 35.37 -9.73
CA THR A 36 -4.44 35.55 -9.70
C THR A 36 -4.99 35.86 -11.11
N PRO A 37 -6.24 35.47 -11.44
CA PRO A 37 -7.37 36.39 -11.26
C PRO A 37 -8.62 35.67 -10.70
N SER A 38 -9.20 36.17 -9.61
CA SER A 38 -10.29 37.17 -9.51
C SER A 38 -11.66 36.69 -10.01
N LEU A 39 -12.53 36.44 -9.04
CA LEU A 39 -13.98 36.36 -9.14
C LEU A 39 -14.56 37.62 -9.82
N ALA A 40 -15.40 37.43 -10.83
CA ALA A 40 -16.64 38.15 -11.04
C ALA A 40 -17.34 37.56 -12.27
N ASP A 41 -18.31 36.68 -12.05
CA ASP A 41 -19.64 36.83 -12.65
C ASP A 41 -20.60 35.88 -11.94
N MET A 42 -21.33 36.48 -11.00
CA MET A 42 -22.47 35.91 -10.31
C MET A 42 -23.64 35.88 -11.29
N GLN A 43 -24.18 34.70 -11.58
CA GLN A 43 -25.57 34.56 -12.01
C GLN A 43 -26.12 33.18 -11.59
N LEU A 44 -26.76 33.18 -10.41
CA LEU A 44 -27.89 32.29 -10.12
C LEU A 44 -29.10 32.85 -10.88
N PRO A 45 -29.98 32.00 -11.46
CA PRO A 45 -31.01 31.44 -10.59
C PRO A 45 -31.55 30.04 -10.96
N THR A 46 -32.19 29.45 -9.93
CA THR A 46 -33.30 28.48 -9.97
C THR A 46 -32.98 26.98 -10.16
N GLU A 47 -33.15 26.26 -9.04
CA GLU A 47 -33.50 24.82 -8.94
C GLU A 47 -34.64 24.41 -9.90
N PRO A 48 -34.76 23.12 -10.33
CA PRO A 48 -34.86 21.99 -9.40
C PRO A 48 -34.17 20.68 -9.82
N GLY A 49 -33.74 19.90 -8.81
CA GLY A 49 -33.59 18.45 -8.84
C GLY A 49 -32.79 17.84 -9.99
N SER A 50 -31.48 17.68 -9.82
CA SER A 50 -30.68 16.82 -10.70
C SER A 50 -31.16 15.36 -10.60
N PRO A 51 -31.58 14.71 -11.69
CA PRO A 51 -31.79 13.27 -11.73
C PRO A 51 -30.43 12.55 -11.65
N PRO A 52 -30.39 11.26 -11.26
CA PRO A 52 -29.16 10.47 -11.33
C PRO A 52 -28.60 10.44 -12.77
N PRO A 53 -27.28 10.26 -12.95
CA PRO A 53 -26.67 10.27 -14.27
C PRO A 53 -27.35 9.23 -15.16
N ARG A 54 -27.99 9.73 -16.22
CA ARG A 54 -28.65 8.93 -17.25
C ARG A 54 -27.56 8.26 -18.08
N MET A 55 -27.46 6.94 -17.97
CA MET A 55 -26.60 6.11 -18.81
C MET A 55 -26.83 6.42 -20.30
N PRO A 56 -25.79 6.40 -21.16
CA PRO A 56 -26.02 6.24 -22.58
C PRO A 56 -26.64 4.85 -22.79
N ASN A 57 -27.84 4.83 -23.36
CA ASN A 57 -28.50 3.61 -23.82
C ASN A 57 -27.52 2.81 -24.67
N ALA A 58 -27.34 1.54 -24.31
CA ALA A 58 -26.71 0.54 -25.15
C ALA A 58 -27.65 0.20 -26.32
N GLU A 59 -27.77 1.09 -27.30
CA GLU A 59 -28.35 0.78 -28.60
C GLU A 59 -27.23 0.40 -29.56
N GLY A 60 -27.05 -0.91 -29.74
CA GLY A 60 -26.15 -1.45 -30.75
C GLY A 60 -25.36 -2.68 -30.31
N MET A 61 -25.98 -3.70 -29.72
CA MET A 61 -25.40 -5.04 -29.70
C MET A 61 -26.48 -6.06 -30.04
N ASP A 62 -26.29 -6.72 -31.17
CA ASP A 62 -27.10 -7.83 -31.67
C ASP A 62 -27.35 -8.91 -30.60
N GLY A 63 -28.63 -9.20 -30.35
CA GLY A 63 -29.19 -10.54 -30.52
C GLY A 63 -28.56 -11.75 -29.80
N LYS A 64 -27.78 -11.57 -28.74
CA LYS A 64 -27.48 -12.64 -27.77
C LYS A 64 -27.91 -12.14 -26.39
N SER A 65 -28.90 -12.81 -25.82
CA SER A 65 -29.32 -12.64 -24.43
C SER A 65 -28.10 -12.40 -23.56
N LYS A 66 -27.95 -11.19 -23.01
CA LYS A 66 -26.94 -10.92 -21.96
C LYS A 66 -27.39 -11.73 -20.75
N GLU A 67 -26.88 -12.96 -20.64
CA GLU A 67 -26.98 -13.74 -19.42
C GLU A 67 -26.33 -12.90 -18.33
N VAL A 68 -27.16 -12.45 -17.38
CA VAL A 68 -26.74 -11.83 -16.15
C VAL A 68 -25.84 -12.85 -15.44
N PRO A 69 -24.55 -12.56 -15.20
CA PRO A 69 -23.66 -13.52 -14.57
C PRO A 69 -24.20 -13.88 -13.18
N SER A 70 -24.40 -15.17 -12.94
CA SER A 70 -24.93 -15.68 -11.67
C SER A 70 -23.91 -15.67 -10.54
N SER A 71 -22.62 -15.52 -10.85
CA SER A 71 -21.56 -15.46 -9.86
C SER A 71 -20.39 -14.61 -10.36
N TRP A 72 -19.60 -14.08 -9.42
CA TRP A 72 -18.40 -13.30 -9.74
C TRP A 72 -17.36 -14.08 -10.54
N GLN A 73 -17.36 -15.42 -10.44
CA GLN A 73 -16.45 -16.30 -11.20
C GLN A 73 -16.81 -16.36 -12.70
N ALA A 74 -18.07 -16.09 -13.03
CA ALA A 74 -18.58 -16.03 -14.39
C ALA A 74 -18.59 -14.60 -14.97
N MET A 75 -18.13 -13.59 -14.23
CA MET A 75 -18.11 -12.23 -14.73
C MET A 75 -17.07 -12.03 -15.84
N PRO A 76 -17.44 -11.36 -16.94
CA PRO A 76 -16.50 -10.97 -17.98
C PRO A 76 -15.49 -9.93 -17.46
N ASP A 77 -14.26 -10.00 -18.00
CA ASP A 77 -13.13 -9.18 -17.57
C ASP A 77 -13.42 -7.66 -17.74
N GLU A 78 -14.26 -7.28 -18.71
CA GLU A 78 -14.71 -5.88 -18.90
C GLU A 78 -15.51 -5.34 -17.71
N LEU A 79 -16.42 -6.14 -17.14
CA LEU A 79 -17.21 -5.72 -15.98
C LEU A 79 -16.34 -5.65 -14.72
N ILE A 80 -15.38 -6.57 -14.57
CA ILE A 80 -14.41 -6.53 -13.47
C ILE A 80 -13.57 -5.25 -13.54
N ASN A 81 -13.09 -4.88 -14.73
CA ASN A 81 -12.33 -3.65 -14.93
C ASN A 81 -13.18 -2.40 -14.66
N GLN A 82 -14.46 -2.42 -15.02
CA GLN A 82 -15.37 -1.32 -14.74
C GLN A 82 -15.56 -1.12 -13.22
N LEU A 83 -15.83 -2.21 -12.47
CA LEU A 83 -15.94 -2.15 -11.00
C LEU A 83 -14.62 -1.70 -10.34
N ALA A 84 -13.48 -2.15 -10.87
CA ALA A 84 -12.17 -1.74 -10.37
C ALA A 84 -11.89 -0.25 -10.62
N SER A 85 -12.34 0.30 -11.76
CA SER A 85 -12.23 1.74 -12.07
C SER A 85 -13.11 2.59 -11.17
N GLU A 86 -14.33 2.13 -10.83
CA GLU A 86 -15.22 2.85 -9.90
C GLU A 86 -14.62 3.01 -8.49
N ILE A 87 -13.78 2.06 -8.06
CA ILE A 87 -13.01 2.20 -6.81
C ILE A 87 -11.82 3.13 -6.99
N SER A 88 -11.04 2.91 -8.05
CA SER A 88 -9.71 3.53 -8.20
C SER A 88 -9.79 5.01 -8.56
N ASP A 89 -10.78 5.39 -9.36
CA ASP A 89 -10.96 6.77 -9.84
C ASP A 89 -11.81 7.63 -8.89
N SER A 90 -12.25 7.04 -7.77
CA SER A 90 -13.13 7.69 -6.80
C SER A 90 -12.35 8.15 -5.55
N GLU A 91 -12.41 9.45 -5.29
CA GLU A 91 -11.92 10.11 -4.06
C GLU A 91 -12.83 9.87 -2.84
N LEU A 92 -13.89 9.05 -2.99
CA LEU A 92 -14.85 8.81 -1.92
C LEU A 92 -14.27 7.90 -0.82
N PRO A 93 -14.68 8.08 0.45
CA PRO A 93 -14.33 7.15 1.52
C PRO A 93 -14.68 5.70 1.17
N LEU A 94 -13.88 4.74 1.64
CA LEU A 94 -14.06 3.32 1.32
C LEU A 94 -15.48 2.81 1.62
N ALA A 95 -16.07 3.20 2.74
CA ALA A 95 -17.43 2.82 3.11
C ALA A 95 -18.47 3.26 2.06
N GLN A 96 -18.31 4.47 1.52
CA GLN A 96 -19.18 4.99 0.47
C GLN A 96 -18.93 4.28 -0.87
N ARG A 97 -17.67 3.99 -1.21
CA ARG A 97 -17.32 3.23 -2.43
C ARG A 97 -17.94 1.83 -2.39
N VAL A 98 -17.84 1.12 -1.27
CA VAL A 98 -18.45 -0.21 -1.10
C VAL A 98 -19.98 -0.16 -1.19
N SER A 99 -20.62 0.86 -0.60
CA SER A 99 -22.06 1.06 -0.72
C SER A 99 -22.50 1.37 -2.15
N ASN A 100 -21.70 2.13 -2.91
CA ASN A 100 -21.99 2.41 -4.33
C ASN A 100 -21.87 1.13 -5.18
N LEU A 101 -20.87 0.30 -4.93
CA LEU A 101 -20.71 -0.99 -5.62
C LEU A 101 -21.90 -1.93 -5.39
N GLU A 102 -22.46 -1.95 -4.17
CA GLU A 102 -23.68 -2.69 -3.90
C GLU A 102 -24.84 -2.25 -4.80
N ALA A 103 -25.02 -0.95 -5.00
CA ALA A 103 -26.05 -0.41 -5.87
C ALA A 103 -25.79 -0.73 -7.36
N THR A 104 -24.53 -0.65 -7.80
CA THR A 104 -24.12 -1.00 -9.16
C THR A 104 -24.31 -2.50 -9.44
N GLU A 105 -23.89 -3.35 -8.51
CA GLU A 105 -23.95 -4.82 -8.64
C GLU A 105 -25.37 -5.36 -8.60
N ALA A 106 -26.28 -4.74 -7.83
CA ALA A 106 -27.70 -5.12 -7.83
C ALA A 106 -28.37 -5.04 -9.21
N GLY A 107 -27.80 -4.26 -10.13
CA GLY A 107 -28.26 -4.19 -11.53
C GLY A 107 -27.70 -5.30 -12.44
N TRP A 108 -26.61 -5.97 -12.06
CA TRP A 108 -25.80 -6.82 -12.96
C TRP A 108 -25.52 -8.23 -12.44
N LEU A 109 -25.65 -8.49 -11.14
CA LEU A 109 -25.49 -9.81 -10.53
C LEU A 109 -26.87 -10.28 -10.07
N SER A 110 -27.25 -11.49 -10.48
CA SER A 110 -28.52 -12.10 -10.05
C SER A 110 -28.43 -12.70 -8.65
N GLU A 111 -27.24 -13.17 -8.24
CA GLU A 111 -26.97 -13.73 -6.93
C GLU A 111 -25.52 -13.42 -6.48
N GLY A 112 -25.33 -13.33 -5.16
CA GLY A 112 -24.02 -13.12 -4.55
C GLY A 112 -23.50 -11.68 -4.61
N GLU A 113 -22.20 -11.52 -4.39
CA GLU A 113 -21.49 -10.25 -4.48
C GLU A 113 -20.24 -10.39 -5.35
N SER A 114 -19.76 -9.29 -5.91
CA SER A 114 -18.48 -9.30 -6.62
C SER A 114 -17.32 -9.53 -5.66
N LEU A 115 -16.23 -10.10 -6.18
CA LEU A 115 -14.98 -10.22 -5.44
C LEU A 115 -14.43 -8.86 -4.98
N ILE A 116 -14.70 -7.81 -5.77
CA ILE A 116 -14.26 -6.43 -5.47
C ILE A 116 -15.03 -5.88 -4.26
N ARG A 117 -16.36 -6.08 -4.20
CA ARG A 117 -17.18 -5.69 -3.05
C ARG A 117 -16.84 -6.48 -1.80
N LEU A 118 -16.60 -7.79 -1.96
CA LEU A 118 -16.16 -8.67 -0.88
C LEU A 118 -14.83 -8.17 -0.27
N GLN A 119 -13.85 -7.84 -1.12
CA GLN A 119 -12.57 -7.27 -0.68
C GLN A 119 -12.76 -5.91 0.03
N GLY A 120 -13.64 -5.05 -0.48
CA GLY A 120 -13.96 -3.78 0.15
C GLY A 120 -14.59 -3.95 1.55
N ARG A 121 -15.54 -4.87 1.70
CA ARG A 121 -16.13 -5.23 3.00
C ARG A 121 -15.08 -5.78 3.97
N TYR A 122 -14.14 -6.59 3.50
CA TYR A 122 -13.06 -7.11 4.34
C TYR A 122 -12.15 -5.99 4.84
N ALA A 123 -11.76 -5.08 3.94
CA ALA A 123 -10.95 -3.92 4.31
C ALA A 123 -11.65 -3.01 5.34
N LEU A 124 -12.96 -2.80 5.23
CA LEU A 124 -13.75 -2.09 6.25
C LEU A 124 -13.76 -2.83 7.59
N ALA A 125 -13.88 -4.17 7.58
CA ALA A 125 -13.83 -4.95 8.81
C ALA A 125 -12.44 -4.89 9.48
N LEU A 126 -11.36 -4.84 8.69
CA LEU A 126 -10.00 -4.67 9.19
C LEU A 126 -9.78 -3.26 9.79
N ASP A 127 -10.31 -2.21 9.16
CA ASP A 127 -10.23 -0.84 9.68
C ASP A 127 -11.00 -0.72 11.01
N GLN A 128 -12.22 -1.25 11.06
CA GLN A 128 -13.00 -1.32 12.30
C GLN A 128 -12.26 -2.09 13.40
N LEU A 129 -11.66 -3.23 13.06
CA LEU A 129 -10.85 -4.00 14.00
C LEU A 129 -9.65 -3.20 14.51
N ALA A 130 -8.95 -2.46 13.64
CA ALA A 130 -7.81 -1.65 14.04
C ALA A 130 -8.22 -0.58 15.05
N GLN A 131 -9.35 0.10 14.81
CA GLN A 131 -9.91 1.12 15.70
C GLN A 131 -10.34 0.52 17.05
N GLU A 132 -11.04 -0.61 17.04
CA GLU A 132 -11.49 -1.29 18.27
C GLU A 132 -10.33 -1.87 19.08
N SER A 133 -9.25 -2.25 18.41
CA SER A 133 -8.10 -2.91 19.02
C SER A 133 -6.95 -1.97 19.41
N GLU A 134 -7.08 -0.66 19.14
CA GLU A 134 -6.02 0.34 19.35
C GLU A 134 -5.48 0.35 20.79
N GLN A 135 -6.34 0.14 21.78
CA GLN A 135 -5.97 0.13 23.20
C GLN A 135 -5.69 -1.26 23.78
N LEU A 136 -5.95 -2.32 23.00
CA LEU A 136 -5.79 -3.70 23.48
C LEU A 136 -4.31 -4.10 23.53
N PRO A 137 -3.92 -5.06 24.38
CA PRO A 137 -2.61 -5.70 24.29
C PRO A 137 -2.45 -6.44 22.97
N LEU A 138 -1.22 -6.51 22.42
CA LEU A 138 -0.93 -7.12 21.12
C LEU A 138 -1.50 -8.54 20.97
N ALA A 139 -1.41 -9.38 22.00
CA ALA A 139 -1.95 -10.75 21.98
C ALA A 139 -3.47 -10.76 21.72
N GLU A 140 -4.22 -9.87 22.37
CA GLU A 140 -5.67 -9.76 22.18
C GLU A 140 -6.02 -9.22 20.79
N ARG A 141 -5.20 -8.30 20.25
CA ARG A 141 -5.35 -7.82 18.86
C ARG A 141 -5.17 -8.97 17.88
N LEU A 142 -4.15 -9.80 18.08
CA LEU A 142 -3.86 -10.97 17.22
C LEU A 142 -4.97 -12.02 17.28
N ASP A 143 -5.52 -12.29 18.47
CA ASP A 143 -6.66 -13.18 18.63
C ASP A 143 -7.92 -12.62 17.96
N ALA A 144 -8.15 -11.31 18.03
CA ALA A 144 -9.27 -10.66 17.36
C ALA A 144 -9.12 -10.70 15.82
N LEU A 145 -7.93 -10.44 15.30
CA LEU A 145 -7.61 -10.56 13.87
C LEU A 145 -7.76 -12.00 13.37
N SER A 146 -7.23 -12.97 14.11
CA SER A 146 -7.32 -14.39 13.75
C SER A 146 -8.78 -14.83 13.68
N ARG A 147 -9.62 -14.44 14.66
CA ARG A 147 -11.06 -14.71 14.66
C ARG A 147 -11.80 -14.06 13.49
N LEU A 148 -11.40 -12.86 13.07
CA LEU A 148 -11.95 -12.23 11.87
C LEU A 148 -11.58 -13.04 10.63
N GLN A 149 -10.29 -13.34 10.44
CA GLN A 149 -9.76 -14.10 9.30
C GLN A 149 -10.37 -15.51 9.20
N ASP A 150 -10.53 -16.20 10.33
CA ASP A 150 -11.11 -17.55 10.35
C ASP A 150 -12.60 -17.55 9.96
N ARG A 151 -13.37 -16.55 10.40
CA ARG A 151 -14.77 -16.38 9.97
C ARG A 151 -14.85 -16.14 8.46
N TRP A 152 -14.03 -15.23 7.95
CA TRP A 152 -14.00 -14.93 6.52
C TRP A 152 -13.55 -16.12 5.67
N ALA A 153 -12.57 -16.90 6.14
CA ALA A 153 -12.13 -18.11 5.46
C ALA A 153 -13.22 -19.20 5.46
N ALA A 154 -14.03 -19.29 6.52
CA ALA A 154 -15.16 -20.22 6.59
C ALA A 154 -16.32 -19.81 5.68
N ASP A 155 -16.62 -18.51 5.60
CA ASP A 155 -17.67 -17.95 4.76
C ASP A 155 -17.30 -17.96 3.27
N HIS A 156 -16.00 -17.91 2.95
CA HIS A 156 -15.46 -17.87 1.59
C HIS A 156 -14.34 -18.90 1.36
N PRO A 157 -14.66 -20.21 1.37
CA PRO A 157 -13.66 -21.29 1.28
C PRO A 157 -12.87 -21.24 -0.03
N ASP A 158 -13.48 -20.76 -1.12
CA ASP A 158 -12.87 -20.62 -2.44
C ASP A 158 -11.67 -19.66 -2.45
N LEU A 159 -11.64 -18.71 -1.51
CA LEU A 159 -10.61 -17.68 -1.38
C LEU A 159 -9.67 -17.93 -0.20
N ALA A 160 -10.02 -18.89 0.68
CA ALA A 160 -9.29 -19.17 1.91
C ALA A 160 -7.81 -19.50 1.68
N VAL A 161 -7.53 -20.31 0.67
CA VAL A 161 -6.16 -20.77 0.36
C VAL A 161 -5.27 -19.62 -0.11
N ASP A 162 -5.81 -18.68 -0.86
CA ASP A 162 -5.02 -17.59 -1.46
C ASP A 162 -4.94 -16.36 -0.54
N LEU A 163 -6.03 -16.02 0.15
CA LEU A 163 -6.15 -14.76 0.90
C LEU A 163 -5.93 -14.90 2.41
N PHE A 164 -6.03 -16.13 2.91
CA PHE A 164 -5.95 -16.42 4.34
C PHE A 164 -4.93 -17.53 4.66
N ASN A 165 -3.96 -17.75 3.77
CA ASN A 165 -2.77 -18.54 4.10
C ASN A 165 -1.86 -17.81 5.12
N PRO A 166 -0.94 -18.53 5.79
CA PRO A 166 -0.06 -17.96 6.81
C PRO A 166 0.67 -16.67 6.41
N ASP A 167 1.22 -16.63 5.19
CA ASP A 167 1.96 -15.48 4.68
C ASP A 167 1.05 -14.27 4.47
N ALA A 168 -0.14 -14.48 3.89
CA ALA A 168 -1.13 -13.44 3.67
C ALA A 168 -1.65 -12.87 5.01
N ARG A 169 -1.89 -13.74 6.01
CA ARG A 169 -2.32 -13.31 7.35
C ARG A 169 -1.24 -12.48 8.04
N LEU A 170 0.02 -12.89 7.95
CA LEU A 170 1.15 -12.11 8.45
C LEU A 170 1.23 -10.75 7.74
N GLN A 171 1.12 -10.71 6.42
CA GLN A 171 1.17 -9.47 5.66
C GLN A 171 0.06 -8.49 6.08
N GLN A 172 -1.17 -8.99 6.27
CA GLN A 172 -2.30 -8.18 6.76
C GLN A 172 -2.02 -7.61 8.16
N ALA A 173 -1.49 -8.41 9.09
CA ALA A 173 -1.15 -7.93 10.43
C ALA A 173 -0.06 -6.84 10.39
N ARG A 174 0.96 -7.01 9.55
CA ARG A 174 2.03 -6.01 9.35
C ARG A 174 1.51 -4.72 8.74
N GLN A 175 0.50 -4.79 7.88
CA GLN A 175 -0.14 -3.61 7.31
C GLN A 175 -0.97 -2.84 8.34
N LEU A 176 -1.58 -3.52 9.30
CA LEU A 176 -2.40 -2.87 10.34
C LEU A 176 -1.57 -2.22 11.44
N TRP A 177 -0.49 -2.87 11.87
CA TRP A 177 0.26 -2.44 13.07
C TRP A 177 1.76 -2.19 12.81
N GLY A 178 2.22 -2.31 11.57
CA GLY A 178 3.61 -2.11 11.20
C GLY A 178 4.52 -3.30 11.52
N ASP A 179 5.82 -3.05 11.40
CA ASP A 179 6.89 -4.05 11.55
C ASP A 179 7.58 -4.03 12.93
N GLU A 180 7.16 -3.14 13.84
CA GLU A 180 7.78 -3.00 15.17
C GLU A 180 7.73 -4.32 15.97
N GLU A 181 6.62 -5.04 15.86
CA GLU A 181 6.36 -6.29 16.57
C GLU A 181 6.50 -7.52 15.67
N LEU A 182 7.27 -7.42 14.57
CA LEU A 182 7.39 -8.46 13.54
C LEU A 182 7.73 -9.85 14.10
N ALA A 183 8.54 -9.94 15.16
CA ALA A 183 8.86 -11.20 15.83
C ALA A 183 7.63 -11.90 16.39
N THR A 184 6.77 -11.14 17.07
CA THR A 184 5.52 -11.64 17.64
C THR A 184 4.55 -12.01 16.52
N LEU A 185 4.41 -11.14 15.51
CA LEU A 185 3.52 -11.39 14.36
C LEU A 185 3.93 -12.65 13.58
N ALA A 186 5.21 -12.78 13.24
CA ALA A 186 5.73 -13.90 12.46
C ALA A 186 5.55 -15.23 13.20
N ARG A 187 5.80 -15.26 14.51
CA ARG A 187 5.63 -16.48 15.33
C ARG A 187 4.16 -16.85 15.55
N HIS A 188 3.26 -15.87 15.47
CA HIS A 188 1.82 -16.13 15.59
C HIS A 188 1.23 -16.75 14.33
N PHE A 189 1.58 -16.22 13.16
CA PHE A 189 0.96 -16.63 11.89
C PHE A 189 1.73 -17.71 11.13
N LEU A 190 3.06 -17.73 11.23
CA LEU A 190 3.89 -18.64 10.44
C LEU A 190 4.29 -19.90 11.23
N PRO A 191 4.54 -21.03 10.53
CA PRO A 191 5.29 -22.14 11.08
C PRO A 191 6.66 -21.70 11.62
N SER A 192 7.14 -22.35 12.69
CA SER A 192 8.34 -21.90 13.40
C SER A 192 9.58 -21.72 12.52
N GLU A 193 9.84 -22.64 11.57
CA GLU A 193 10.98 -22.50 10.66
C GLU A 193 10.88 -21.26 9.75
N GLN A 194 9.67 -20.98 9.25
CA GLN A 194 9.40 -19.84 8.38
C GLN A 194 9.43 -18.51 9.16
N ALA A 195 8.92 -18.52 10.40
CA ALA A 195 9.01 -17.37 11.30
C ALA A 195 10.47 -16.98 11.54
N GLU A 196 11.32 -17.94 11.89
CA GLU A 196 12.74 -17.66 12.14
C GLU A 196 13.48 -17.22 10.86
N ALA A 197 13.19 -17.83 9.70
CA ALA A 197 13.75 -17.38 8.43
C ALA A 197 13.36 -15.93 8.08
N THR A 198 12.10 -15.56 8.29
CA THR A 198 11.62 -14.18 8.12
C THR A 198 12.36 -13.20 9.04
N LEU A 199 12.60 -13.59 10.30
CA LEU A 199 13.29 -12.73 11.25
C LEU A 199 14.77 -12.56 10.93
N VAL A 200 15.46 -13.62 10.51
CA VAL A 200 16.85 -13.54 10.04
C VAL A 200 16.96 -12.61 8.83
N PHE A 201 16.04 -12.75 7.86
CA PHE A 201 16.01 -11.89 6.69
C PHE A 201 15.76 -10.42 7.06
N ALA A 202 14.78 -10.16 7.92
CA ALA A 202 14.47 -8.80 8.38
C ALA A 202 15.66 -8.17 9.12
N GLY A 203 16.33 -8.94 9.99
CA GLY A 203 17.54 -8.50 10.70
C GLY A 203 18.68 -8.16 9.74
N ALA A 204 18.94 -9.01 8.74
CA ALA A 204 19.98 -8.74 7.73
C ALA A 204 19.67 -7.46 6.92
N ARG A 205 18.41 -7.25 6.53
CA ARG A 205 17.97 -6.04 5.83
C ARG A 205 18.15 -4.79 6.70
N GLN A 206 17.77 -4.86 7.97
CA GLN A 206 17.95 -3.75 8.91
C GLN A 206 19.42 -3.39 9.10
N GLN A 207 20.30 -4.39 9.21
CA GLN A 207 21.75 -4.18 9.27
C GLN A 207 22.28 -3.47 8.02
N GLN A 208 21.83 -3.88 6.82
CA GLN A 208 22.21 -3.23 5.56
C GLN A 208 21.75 -1.77 5.50
N LEU A 209 20.52 -1.48 5.94
CA LEU A 209 20.00 -0.12 5.99
C LEU A 209 20.79 0.74 6.99
N ALA A 210 21.05 0.21 8.20
CA ALA A 210 21.84 0.89 9.20
C ALA A 210 23.27 1.20 8.70
N GLN A 211 23.91 0.24 8.02
CA GLN A 211 25.21 0.43 7.38
C GLN A 211 25.16 1.56 6.34
N ARG A 212 24.16 1.57 5.46
CA ARG A 212 23.99 2.62 4.45
C ARG A 212 23.77 3.99 5.09
N SER A 213 22.95 4.08 6.14
CA SER A 213 22.71 5.32 6.86
C SER A 213 23.98 5.84 7.55
N ARG A 214 24.78 4.95 8.17
CA ARG A 214 26.10 5.31 8.74
C ARG A 214 27.04 5.82 7.65
N TYR A 215 27.15 5.11 6.53
CA TYR A 215 27.96 5.51 5.39
C TYR A 215 27.60 6.92 4.91
N GLN A 216 26.31 7.20 4.71
CA GLN A 216 25.85 8.50 4.24
C GLN A 216 26.15 9.63 5.23
N ARG A 217 25.98 9.38 6.54
CA ARG A 217 26.24 10.36 7.59
C ARG A 217 27.73 10.70 7.69
N GLU A 218 28.58 9.69 7.81
CA GLU A 218 30.03 9.87 7.90
C GLU A 218 30.61 10.52 6.62
N LEU A 219 30.08 10.17 5.44
CA LEU A 219 30.47 10.80 4.19
C LEU A 219 30.12 12.29 4.17
N ALA A 220 28.91 12.66 4.58
CA ALA A 220 28.48 14.05 4.63
C ALA A 220 29.33 14.89 5.61
N GLU A 221 29.65 14.33 6.79
CA GLU A 221 30.54 14.97 7.77
C GLU A 221 31.95 15.18 7.19
N LEU A 222 32.50 14.16 6.50
CA LEU A 222 33.81 14.25 5.87
C LEU A 222 33.84 15.29 4.75
N GLU A 223 32.81 15.34 3.91
CA GLU A 223 32.69 16.34 2.85
C GLU A 223 32.58 17.77 3.40
N GLN A 224 31.90 17.95 4.53
CA GLN A 224 31.81 19.24 5.21
C GLN A 224 33.17 19.69 5.76
N GLN A 225 33.91 18.78 6.40
CA GLN A 225 35.27 19.05 6.88
C GLN A 225 36.20 19.42 5.74
N LEU A 226 36.09 18.69 4.63
CA LEU A 226 36.86 18.97 3.43
C LEU A 226 36.50 20.37 2.89
N ALA A 227 35.22 20.69 2.71
CA ALA A 227 34.79 22.01 2.25
C ALA A 227 35.35 23.17 3.11
N ALA A 228 35.46 22.98 4.42
CA ALA A 228 36.06 23.97 5.33
C ALA A 228 37.57 24.17 5.10
N SER A 229 38.31 23.11 4.74
CA SER A 229 39.75 23.18 4.46
C SER A 229 40.11 23.73 3.07
N GLN A 230 39.14 23.85 2.16
CA GLN A 230 39.35 24.36 0.79
C GLN A 230 40.01 25.75 0.76
N GLN A 231 39.65 26.65 1.68
CA GLN A 231 40.16 28.03 1.68
C GLN A 231 41.65 28.13 2.06
N GLN A 232 42.26 27.03 2.52
CA GLN A 232 43.64 27.00 3.01
C GLN A 232 44.62 26.40 1.99
N MET A 233 44.15 25.92 0.84
CA MET A 233 44.95 25.23 -0.17
C MET A 233 44.73 25.79 -1.58
N ASP A 234 45.71 25.56 -2.45
CA ASP A 234 45.56 25.80 -3.88
C ASP A 234 44.46 24.89 -4.48
N PRO A 235 43.61 25.36 -5.40
CA PRO A 235 42.51 24.58 -5.96
C PRO A 235 42.90 23.24 -6.60
N ALA A 236 44.09 23.14 -7.22
CA ALA A 236 44.52 21.89 -7.85
C ALA A 236 44.98 20.86 -6.82
N LEU A 237 45.73 21.31 -5.81
CA LEU A 237 46.15 20.47 -4.67
C LEU A 237 44.95 20.06 -3.80
N TRP A 238 43.97 20.95 -3.69
CA TRP A 238 42.72 20.69 -2.97
C TRP A 238 41.93 19.52 -3.57
N GLN A 239 41.77 19.48 -4.90
CA GLN A 239 41.05 18.38 -5.56
C GLN A 239 41.75 17.04 -5.38
N GLN A 240 43.09 17.00 -5.51
CA GLN A 240 43.88 15.79 -5.27
C GLN A 240 43.73 15.30 -3.82
N HIS A 241 43.84 16.21 -2.85
CA HIS A 241 43.68 15.88 -1.43
C HIS A 241 42.27 15.36 -1.13
N LYS A 242 41.22 16.00 -1.66
CA LYS A 242 39.83 15.55 -1.51
C LYS A 242 39.65 14.12 -2.02
N GLU A 243 40.13 13.81 -3.23
CA GLU A 243 40.01 12.48 -3.81
C GLU A 243 40.76 11.41 -3.01
N GLU A 244 41.95 11.74 -2.53
CA GLU A 244 42.77 10.84 -1.71
C GLU A 244 42.10 10.53 -0.37
N VAL A 245 41.64 11.56 0.35
CA VAL A 245 40.94 11.42 1.63
C VAL A 245 39.64 10.62 1.47
N LEU A 246 38.81 10.95 0.48
CA LEU A 246 37.56 10.22 0.23
C LEU A 246 37.81 8.76 -0.15
N SER A 247 38.85 8.49 -0.96
CA SER A 247 39.20 7.12 -1.39
C SER A 247 39.74 6.29 -0.23
N GLN A 248 40.58 6.88 0.62
CA GLN A 248 41.09 6.25 1.84
C GLN A 248 39.93 5.93 2.79
N TRP A 249 39.08 6.92 3.09
CA TRP A 249 37.95 6.76 3.99
C TRP A 249 36.97 5.67 3.52
N ARG A 250 36.65 5.57 2.22
CA ARG A 250 35.78 4.51 1.70
C ARG A 250 36.38 3.11 1.93
N ARG A 251 37.68 2.94 1.68
CA ARG A 251 38.38 1.66 1.94
C ARG A 251 38.29 1.29 3.41
N ASP A 252 38.59 2.24 4.29
CA ASP A 252 38.59 2.02 5.74
C ASP A 252 37.18 1.76 6.29
N PHE A 253 36.15 2.42 5.74
CA PHE A 253 34.75 2.16 6.09
C PHE A 253 34.35 0.72 5.76
N PHE A 254 34.59 0.26 4.53
CA PHE A 254 34.20 -1.10 4.13
C PHE A 254 35.08 -2.19 4.78
N ALA A 255 36.35 -1.92 5.08
CA ALA A 255 37.20 -2.84 5.84
C ALA A 255 36.63 -3.08 7.25
N ARG A 256 36.28 -1.99 7.96
CA ARG A 256 35.65 -2.03 9.29
C ARG A 256 34.33 -2.81 9.29
N GLU A 257 33.45 -2.54 8.33
CA GLU A 257 32.14 -3.21 8.23
C GLU A 257 32.24 -4.69 7.80
N GLN A 258 33.30 -5.10 7.10
CA GLN A 258 33.55 -6.50 6.75
C GLN A 258 34.31 -7.28 7.84
N GLY A 259 34.59 -6.65 9.00
CA GLY A 259 35.28 -7.29 10.12
C GLY A 259 36.75 -7.61 9.84
N LYS A 260 37.39 -6.92 8.89
CA LYS A 260 38.83 -7.04 8.65
C LYS A 260 39.54 -5.76 9.10
N PRO A 261 40.49 -5.85 10.06
CA PRO A 261 41.34 -4.72 10.40
C PRO A 261 42.22 -4.30 9.21
#